data_AF-A0A7M3DUZ7-F1
#
_entry.id   AF-A0A7M3DUZ7-F1
#
_cell.length_a   1.000
_cell.length_b   1.000
_cell.length_c   1.000
_cell.angle_alpha   90.00
_cell.angle_beta   90.00
_cell.angle_gamma   90.00
#
_symmetry.space_group_name_H-M   'P 1'
#
loop_
_entity.id
_entity.type
_entity.pdbx_description
1 polymer ?
#
loop_
_entity_poly.entity_id
_entity_poly.type
_entity_poly.pdbx_seq_one_letter_code
_entity_poly.pdbx_strand_id
1 'polypeptide(L)'
;MGRIFKSLILLVVMSAPSAVGAATESFPAYWRKTMTNDPSTNFYLAETLKPLPNKDAETLKVLRLSLITGNLCLGAAVDRRTGEAYLQRAGYDRIRGKTWDEAAFLADDWFKYFNYRSLAHLCAGIDYIFGPKGKLVPNLVKAGKGEPKGPYDPQNPYLRLPPLRKPNG
;
A
#
# COMPACT_ATOMS: atom_id res chain seq x y z
N MET A 1 14.49 -0.02 80.86
CA MET A 1 15.58 -0.04 79.87
C MET A 1 15.28 -1.11 78.82
N GLY A 2 15.43 -0.80 77.53
CA GLY A 2 15.49 -1.82 76.48
C GLY A 2 14.36 -1.79 75.44
N ARG A 3 14.49 -0.87 74.47
CA ARG A 3 13.78 -0.85 73.18
C ARG A 3 13.94 -2.18 72.44
N ILE A 4 12.89 -2.71 71.79
CA ILE A 4 13.05 -3.43 70.51
C ILE A 4 11.77 -3.25 69.65
N PHE A 5 11.76 -2.21 68.81
CA PHE A 5 10.95 -2.17 67.60
C PHE A 5 11.49 -3.24 66.63
N LYS A 6 10.69 -4.23 66.25
CA LYS A 6 10.99 -5.11 65.11
C LYS A 6 10.02 -4.77 63.98
N SER A 7 10.45 -3.83 63.14
CA SER A 7 9.84 -3.56 61.84
C SER A 7 9.97 -4.82 60.98
N LEU A 8 8.84 -5.46 60.67
CA LEU A 8 8.77 -6.45 59.60
C LEU A 8 8.74 -5.68 58.28
N ILE A 9 9.90 -5.58 57.62
CA ILE A 9 9.99 -5.06 56.25
C ILE A 9 9.46 -6.17 55.34
N LEU A 10 8.24 -6.00 54.83
CA LEU A 10 7.71 -6.77 53.71
C LEU A 10 8.50 -6.38 52.46
N LEU A 11 9.41 -7.25 52.01
CA LEU A 11 10.11 -7.09 50.75
C LEU A 11 9.28 -7.78 49.66
N VAL A 12 8.27 -7.07 49.15
CA VAL A 12 7.55 -7.49 47.94
C VAL A 12 8.48 -7.26 46.77
N VAL A 13 9.14 -8.33 46.31
CA VAL A 13 9.82 -8.34 45.01
C VAL A 13 8.72 -8.26 43.95
N MET A 14 8.40 -7.04 43.52
CA MET A 14 7.67 -6.85 42.27
C MET A 14 8.62 -7.21 41.14
N SER A 15 8.65 -8.49 40.78
CA SER A 15 9.10 -8.90 39.46
C SER A 15 8.09 -8.34 38.45
N ALA A 16 8.27 -7.08 38.07
CA ALA A 16 7.63 -6.52 36.91
C ALA A 16 8.10 -7.35 35.71
N PRO A 17 7.23 -8.07 34.98
CA PRO A 17 7.61 -8.53 33.68
C PRO A 17 7.83 -7.27 32.85
N SER A 18 9.10 -7.00 32.52
CA SER A 18 9.46 -6.14 31.41
C SER A 18 8.94 -6.81 30.14
N ALA A 19 7.63 -6.75 29.92
CA ALA A 19 7.05 -6.90 28.61
C ALA A 19 7.52 -5.67 27.82
N VAL A 20 8.77 -5.72 27.37
CA VAL A 20 9.15 -5.04 26.13
C VAL A 20 8.25 -5.72 25.10
N GLY A 21 7.09 -5.11 24.87
CA GLY A 21 6.27 -5.44 23.73
C GLY A 21 7.19 -5.26 22.53
N ALA A 22 7.72 -6.36 22.01
CA ALA A 22 8.34 -6.37 20.71
C ALA A 22 7.22 -5.89 19.79
N ALA A 23 7.26 -4.60 19.43
CA ALA A 23 6.47 -4.07 18.36
C ALA A 23 6.79 -4.99 17.19
N THR A 24 5.88 -5.91 16.92
CA THR A 24 6.07 -6.94 15.92
C THR A 24 6.20 -6.15 14.65
N GLU A 25 7.41 -6.07 14.08
CA GLU A 25 7.60 -5.27 12.89
C GLU A 25 6.59 -5.75 11.85
N SER A 26 5.77 -4.84 11.35
CA SER A 26 4.68 -5.16 10.42
C SER A 26 5.18 -5.74 9.10
N PHE A 27 6.50 -5.69 8.86
CA PHE A 27 7.25 -6.28 7.76
C PHE A 27 8.77 -6.23 8.08
N PRO A 28 9.63 -6.97 7.36
CA PRO A 28 11.06 -7.02 7.66
C PRO A 28 11.78 -5.65 7.61
N ALA A 29 12.53 -5.30 8.67
CA ALA A 29 13.26 -4.02 8.77
C ALA A 29 14.08 -3.64 7.53
N TYR A 30 14.73 -4.61 6.88
CA TYR A 30 15.62 -4.34 5.75
C TYR A 30 14.90 -3.76 4.52
N TRP A 31 13.57 -3.93 4.41
CA TRP A 31 12.78 -3.30 3.34
C TRP A 31 12.69 -1.79 3.47
N ARG A 32 12.79 -1.23 4.68
CA ARG A 32 12.69 0.23 4.90
C ARG A 32 13.72 1.02 4.10
N LYS A 33 14.87 0.42 3.81
CA LYS A 33 15.94 1.04 2.99
C LYS A 33 15.53 1.25 1.53
N THR A 34 14.62 0.43 1.00
CA THR A 34 14.16 0.47 -0.39
C THR A 34 12.72 0.94 -0.53
N MET A 35 11.97 1.03 0.57
CA MET A 35 10.66 1.65 0.66
C MET A 35 10.80 3.18 0.68
N THR A 36 11.19 3.75 -0.45
CA THR A 36 11.40 5.19 -0.62
C THR A 36 10.41 5.77 -1.63
N ASN A 37 10.30 7.10 -1.62
CA ASN A 37 9.54 7.85 -2.62
C ASN A 37 10.38 8.19 -3.86
N ASP A 38 11.42 7.40 -4.16
CA ASP A 38 12.35 7.61 -5.27
C ASP A 38 12.50 6.33 -6.10
N PRO A 39 12.14 6.34 -7.41
CA PRO A 39 12.26 5.16 -8.27
C PRO A 39 13.70 4.68 -8.44
N SER A 40 14.72 5.51 -8.19
CA SER A 40 16.13 5.08 -8.28
C SER A 40 16.52 4.05 -7.20
N THR A 41 15.83 4.07 -6.06
CA THR A 41 16.08 3.18 -4.90
C THR A 41 14.91 2.26 -4.59
N ASN A 42 13.75 2.50 -5.21
CA ASN A 42 12.55 1.70 -5.10
C ASN A 42 12.19 1.06 -6.44
N PHE A 43 12.65 -0.19 -6.63
CA PHE A 43 12.38 -0.98 -7.85
C PHE A 43 10.88 -1.08 -8.18
N TYR A 44 10.03 -1.35 -7.19
CA TYR A 44 8.59 -1.51 -7.42
C TYR A 44 7.92 -0.22 -7.88
N LEU A 45 8.36 0.93 -7.35
CA LEU A 45 7.95 2.24 -7.81
C LEU A 45 8.40 2.47 -9.26
N ALA A 46 9.65 2.16 -9.59
CA ALA A 46 10.16 2.29 -10.95
C ALA A 46 9.38 1.44 -11.97
N GLU A 47 9.12 0.16 -11.66
CA GLU A 47 8.33 -0.73 -12.52
C GLU A 47 6.90 -0.22 -12.72
N THR A 48 6.30 0.38 -11.69
CA THR A 48 4.94 0.93 -11.73
C THR A 48 4.80 2.09 -12.71
N LEU A 49 5.87 2.86 -12.90
CA LEU A 49 5.89 4.01 -13.79
C LEU A 49 6.06 3.62 -15.27
N LYS A 50 6.40 2.37 -15.57
CA LYS A 50 6.50 1.91 -16.96
C LYS A 50 5.10 1.83 -17.57
N PRO A 51 4.84 2.53 -18.69
CA PRO A 51 3.53 2.49 -19.32
C PRO A 51 3.29 1.13 -19.99
N LEU A 52 2.03 0.69 -20.00
CA LEU A 52 1.59 -0.41 -20.84
C LEU A 52 1.43 0.09 -22.29
N PRO A 53 1.65 -0.78 -23.29
CA PRO A 53 1.57 -0.40 -24.70
C PRO A 53 0.14 -0.08 -25.16
N ASN A 54 -0.87 -0.58 -24.44
CA ASN A 54 -2.27 -0.31 -24.71
C ASN A 54 -2.80 0.75 -23.73
N LYS A 55 -3.38 1.84 -24.27
CA LYS A 55 -3.87 2.97 -23.46
C LYS A 55 -5.03 2.61 -22.53
N ASP A 56 -5.92 1.72 -22.96
CA ASP A 56 -7.03 1.25 -22.14
C ASP A 56 -6.50 0.37 -21.00
N ALA A 57 -5.53 -0.50 -21.29
CA ALA A 57 -4.84 -1.29 -20.26
C ALA A 57 -4.09 -0.38 -19.26
N GLU A 58 -3.41 0.66 -19.74
CA GLU A 58 -2.76 1.65 -18.87
C GLU A 58 -3.78 2.34 -17.96
N THR A 59 -4.95 2.68 -18.49
CA THR A 59 -6.05 3.26 -17.72
C THR A 59 -6.51 2.32 -16.61
N LEU A 60 -6.68 1.03 -16.92
CA LEU A 60 -7.04 0.02 -15.93
C LEU A 60 -5.93 -0.21 -14.90
N LYS A 61 -4.65 -0.20 -15.32
CA LYS A 61 -3.50 -0.30 -14.41
C LYS A 61 -3.50 0.85 -13.41
N VAL A 62 -3.63 2.09 -13.88
CA VAL A 62 -3.66 3.29 -13.02
C VAL A 62 -4.86 3.27 -12.09
N LEU A 63 -6.06 2.92 -12.59
CA LEU A 63 -7.25 2.75 -11.76
C LEU A 63 -6.98 1.74 -10.63
N ARG A 64 -6.46 0.55 -10.96
CA ARG A 64 -6.16 -0.47 -9.97
C ARG A 64 -5.08 -0.02 -8.97
N LEU A 65 -4.01 0.63 -9.43
CA LEU A 65 -2.98 1.21 -8.54
C LEU A 65 -3.60 2.20 -7.55
N SER A 66 -4.51 3.06 -8.00
CA SER A 66 -5.19 4.01 -7.12
C SER A 66 -6.06 3.31 -6.07
N LEU A 67 -6.78 2.25 -6.45
CA LEU A 67 -7.61 1.46 -5.55
C LEU A 67 -6.76 0.66 -4.55
N ILE A 68 -5.65 0.07 -4.99
CA ILE A 68 -4.71 -0.64 -4.13
C ILE A 68 -4.13 0.32 -3.09
N THR A 69 -3.54 1.42 -3.56
CA THR A 69 -2.85 2.37 -2.67
C THR A 69 -3.84 3.08 -1.75
N GLY A 70 -4.99 3.54 -2.25
CA GLY A 70 -6.01 4.19 -1.44
C GLY A 70 -6.69 3.27 -0.43
N ASN A 71 -6.85 1.97 -0.71
CA ASN A 71 -7.55 1.06 0.21
C ASN A 71 -6.63 0.25 1.11
N LEU A 72 -5.42 -0.09 0.66
CA LEU A 72 -4.51 -1.00 1.37
C LEU A 72 -3.34 -0.29 2.05
N CYS A 73 -3.08 0.99 1.76
CA CYS A 73 -2.05 1.76 2.48
C CYS A 73 -2.65 2.56 3.64
N LEU A 74 -1.96 2.55 4.77
CA LEU A 74 -2.40 3.11 6.03
C LEU A 74 -2.57 4.62 5.95
N GLY A 75 -3.79 5.10 6.14
CA GLY A 75 -4.14 6.53 6.09
C GLY A 75 -4.20 7.14 4.69
N ALA A 76 -3.98 6.35 3.64
CA ALA A 76 -4.17 6.80 2.25
C ALA A 76 -5.66 6.78 1.87
N ALA A 77 -6.04 7.59 0.89
CA ALA A 77 -7.40 7.63 0.36
C ALA A 77 -7.41 8.13 -1.09
N VAL A 78 -8.31 7.57 -1.91
CA VAL A 78 -8.55 8.05 -3.29
C VAL A 78 -9.36 9.35 -3.24
N ASP A 79 -8.93 10.37 -3.97
CA ASP A 79 -9.75 11.54 -4.23
C ASP A 79 -10.78 11.23 -5.31
N ARG A 80 -12.04 11.08 -4.91
CA ARG A 80 -13.11 10.61 -5.81
C ARG A 80 -13.31 11.55 -7.01
N ARG A 81 -13.27 12.87 -6.80
CA ARG A 81 -13.47 13.86 -7.87
C ARG A 81 -12.36 13.76 -8.92
N THR A 82 -11.11 13.65 -8.47
CA THR A 82 -9.94 13.50 -9.34
C THR A 82 -9.96 12.17 -10.06
N GLY A 83 -10.38 11.09 -9.39
CA GLY A 83 -10.59 9.77 -9.99
C GLY A 83 -11.65 9.79 -11.09
N GLU A 84 -12.81 10.36 -10.84
CA GLU A 84 -13.89 10.50 -11.84
C GLU A 84 -13.42 11.32 -13.05
N ALA A 85 -12.76 12.46 -12.81
CA ALA A 85 -12.22 13.30 -13.88
C ALA A 85 -11.15 12.57 -14.72
N TYR A 86 -10.28 11.78 -14.07
CA TYR A 86 -9.29 10.95 -14.75
C TYR A 86 -9.96 9.90 -15.64
N LEU A 87 -10.92 9.13 -15.11
CA LEU A 87 -11.61 8.08 -15.86
C LEU A 87 -12.38 8.65 -17.05
N GLN A 88 -13.05 9.79 -16.87
CA GLN A 88 -13.74 10.50 -17.95
C GLN A 88 -12.76 10.90 -19.06
N ARG A 89 -11.62 11.52 -18.71
CA ARG A 89 -10.59 11.94 -19.66
C ARG A 89 -9.93 10.75 -20.37
N ALA A 90 -9.74 9.65 -19.66
CA ALA A 90 -9.15 8.44 -20.19
C ALA A 90 -10.10 7.70 -21.14
N GLY A 91 -11.40 7.99 -21.11
CA GLY A 91 -12.41 7.34 -21.94
C GLY A 91 -12.87 5.99 -21.37
N TYR A 92 -12.74 5.79 -20.07
CA TYR A 92 -13.02 4.52 -19.39
C TYR A 92 -14.42 3.96 -19.71
N ASP A 93 -15.46 4.79 -19.75
CA ASP A 93 -16.86 4.37 -20.03
C ASP A 93 -17.09 3.85 -21.47
N ARG A 94 -16.09 4.04 -22.34
CA ARG A 94 -16.10 3.58 -23.74
C ARG A 94 -15.37 2.25 -23.92
N ILE A 95 -14.64 1.76 -22.91
CA ILE A 95 -13.94 0.48 -22.94
C ILE A 95 -14.96 -0.65 -22.74
N ARG A 96 -15.23 -1.43 -23.80
CA ARG A 96 -16.32 -2.42 -23.82
C ARG A 96 -15.95 -3.67 -24.61
N GLY A 97 -16.70 -4.75 -24.36
CA GLY A 97 -16.58 -6.02 -25.09
C GLY A 97 -15.14 -6.52 -25.14
N LYS A 98 -14.68 -6.91 -26.34
CA LYS A 98 -13.34 -7.45 -26.55
C LYS A 98 -12.23 -6.49 -26.14
N THR A 99 -12.41 -5.18 -26.36
CA THR A 99 -11.43 -4.15 -25.95
C THR A 99 -11.26 -4.12 -24.43
N TRP A 100 -12.34 -4.30 -23.66
CA TRP A 100 -12.25 -4.45 -22.22
C TRP A 100 -11.47 -5.71 -21.84
N ASP A 101 -11.81 -6.85 -22.42
CA ASP A 101 -11.21 -8.13 -22.02
C ASP A 101 -9.71 -8.15 -22.34
N GLU A 102 -9.29 -7.60 -23.49
CA GLU A 102 -7.87 -7.42 -23.85
C GLU A 102 -7.15 -6.45 -22.89
N ALA A 103 -7.74 -5.29 -22.61
CA ALA A 103 -7.16 -4.30 -21.71
C ALA A 103 -7.05 -4.83 -20.27
N ALA A 104 -8.09 -5.52 -19.79
CA ALA A 104 -8.13 -6.10 -18.46
C ALA A 104 -7.10 -7.22 -18.34
N PHE A 105 -6.95 -8.08 -19.35
CA PHE A 105 -5.92 -9.11 -19.37
C PHE A 105 -4.51 -8.50 -19.24
N LEU A 106 -4.19 -7.47 -20.03
CA LEU A 106 -2.89 -6.81 -19.98
C LEU A 106 -2.63 -6.12 -18.64
N ALA A 107 -3.65 -5.48 -18.06
CA ALA A 107 -3.55 -4.88 -16.75
C ALA A 107 -3.38 -5.94 -15.65
N ASP A 108 -4.16 -7.03 -15.70
CA ASP A 108 -4.11 -8.14 -14.74
C ASP A 108 -2.76 -8.86 -14.79
N ASP A 109 -2.19 -9.08 -15.98
CA ASP A 109 -0.88 -9.71 -16.15
C ASP A 109 0.23 -8.91 -15.47
N TRP A 110 0.17 -7.57 -15.53
CA TRP A 110 1.10 -6.71 -14.79
C TRP A 110 1.03 -6.96 -13.27
N PHE A 111 -0.16 -7.23 -12.74
CA PHE A 111 -0.38 -7.51 -11.32
C PHE A 111 -0.23 -9.00 -10.94
N LYS A 112 0.10 -9.90 -11.88
CA LYS A 112 0.13 -11.35 -11.66
C LYS A 112 0.98 -11.78 -10.46
N TYR A 113 2.09 -11.08 -10.20
CA TYR A 113 3.00 -11.36 -9.09
C TYR A 113 2.91 -10.32 -7.97
N PHE A 114 1.80 -9.57 -7.90
CA PHE A 114 1.60 -8.59 -6.86
C PHE A 114 1.54 -9.26 -5.48
N ASN A 115 2.36 -8.76 -4.57
CA ASN A 115 2.54 -9.32 -3.23
C ASN A 115 2.70 -8.20 -2.21
N TYR A 116 2.80 -8.58 -0.94
CA TYR A 116 2.90 -7.63 0.17
C TYR A 116 4.14 -6.74 0.06
N ARG A 117 5.27 -7.26 -0.44
CA ARG A 117 6.48 -6.45 -0.64
C ARG A 117 6.25 -5.36 -1.69
N SER A 118 5.60 -5.70 -2.80
CA SER A 118 5.18 -4.72 -3.81
C SER A 118 4.27 -3.67 -3.19
N LEU A 119 3.26 -4.07 -2.42
CA LEU A 119 2.36 -3.14 -1.72
C LEU A 119 3.12 -2.19 -0.79
N ALA A 120 4.02 -2.71 0.05
CA ALA A 120 4.78 -1.88 0.99
C ALA A 120 5.59 -0.80 0.27
N HIS A 121 6.25 -1.16 -0.83
CA HIS A 121 7.03 -0.22 -1.63
C HIS A 121 6.14 0.78 -2.40
N LEU A 122 4.96 0.35 -2.86
CA LEU A 122 3.98 1.26 -3.45
C LEU A 122 3.45 2.26 -2.42
N CYS A 123 3.15 1.80 -1.19
CA CYS A 123 2.67 2.68 -0.13
C CYS A 123 3.69 3.79 0.17
N ALA A 124 4.98 3.44 0.25
CA ALA A 124 6.06 4.42 0.45
C ALA A 124 6.24 5.40 -0.73
N GLY A 125 5.86 4.97 -1.94
CA GLY A 125 5.96 5.76 -3.17
C GLY A 125 4.69 6.49 -3.59
N ILE A 126 3.61 6.49 -2.79
CA ILE A 126 2.31 7.07 -3.22
C ILE A 126 2.45 8.51 -3.67
N ASP A 127 3.22 9.33 -2.96
CA ASP A 127 3.34 10.75 -3.26
C ASP A 127 4.03 10.99 -4.62
N TYR A 128 5.02 10.16 -4.98
CA TYR A 128 5.65 10.19 -6.30
C TYR A 128 4.67 9.79 -7.42
N ILE A 129 3.77 8.84 -7.15
CA ILE A 129 2.82 8.34 -8.16
C ILE A 129 1.63 9.31 -8.34
N PHE A 130 1.03 9.74 -7.22
CA PHE A 130 -0.28 10.39 -7.17
C PHE A 130 -0.35 11.64 -6.29
N GLY A 131 0.75 12.06 -5.66
CA GLY A 131 0.78 13.29 -4.87
C GLY A 131 0.55 14.54 -5.72
N PRO A 132 0.73 15.75 -5.15
CA PRO A 132 0.53 17.00 -5.87
C PRO A 132 1.37 17.13 -7.15
N LYS A 133 2.55 16.49 -7.17
CA LYS A 133 3.45 16.39 -8.34
C LYS A 133 3.53 14.96 -8.91
N GLY A 134 2.51 14.14 -8.63
CA GLY A 134 2.46 12.72 -8.98
C GLY A 134 2.67 12.50 -10.48
N LYS A 135 3.46 11.48 -10.82
CA LYS A 135 3.84 11.19 -12.21
C LYS A 135 2.76 10.50 -13.04
N LEU A 136 1.83 9.79 -12.41
CA LEU A 136 0.74 9.13 -13.14
C LEU A 136 -0.49 10.04 -13.21
N VAL A 137 -1.09 10.34 -12.06
CA VAL A 137 -2.27 11.21 -11.97
C VAL A 137 -2.14 12.09 -10.71
N PRO A 138 -1.76 13.37 -10.87
CA PRO A 138 -1.60 14.26 -9.72
C PRO A 138 -2.87 14.35 -8.87
N ASN A 139 -2.68 14.34 -7.56
CA ASN A 139 -3.71 14.40 -6.52
C ASN A 139 -4.73 13.25 -6.51
N LEU A 140 -4.54 12.18 -7.30
CA LEU A 140 -5.52 11.08 -7.35
C LEU A 140 -5.62 10.31 -6.03
N VAL A 141 -4.51 10.17 -5.31
CA VAL A 141 -4.45 9.47 -4.02
C VAL A 141 -3.73 10.36 -3.03
N LYS A 142 -4.42 10.69 -1.95
CA LYS A 142 -3.81 11.36 -0.81
C LYS A 142 -2.88 10.36 -0.11
N ALA A 143 -1.62 10.75 0.05
CA ALA A 143 -0.63 9.95 0.75
C ALA A 143 -1.01 9.73 2.21
N GLY A 144 -0.76 8.51 2.69
CA GLY A 144 -0.92 8.11 4.09
C GLY A 144 0.42 8.08 4.81
N LYS A 145 0.62 7.06 5.65
CA LYS A 145 1.85 6.85 6.44
C LYS A 145 2.99 6.17 5.67
N GLY A 146 2.80 5.84 4.39
CA GLY A 146 3.81 5.14 3.59
C GLY A 146 3.89 3.62 3.81
N GLU A 147 2.95 3.04 4.55
CA GLU A 147 2.98 1.62 4.95
C GLU A 147 1.65 0.91 4.63
N PRO A 148 1.63 -0.43 4.48
CA PRO A 148 0.40 -1.20 4.36
C PRO A 148 -0.47 -1.16 5.63
N LYS A 149 -1.79 -1.37 5.49
CA LYS A 149 -2.74 -1.48 6.62
C LYS A 149 -2.68 -2.83 7.34
N GLY A 150 -2.56 -3.92 6.58
CA GLY A 150 -2.51 -5.28 7.11
C GLY A 150 -1.09 -5.69 7.50
N PRO A 151 -0.90 -6.72 8.34
CA PRO A 151 0.42 -7.26 8.67
C PRO A 151 0.99 -8.10 7.52
N TYR A 152 2.32 -8.23 7.47
CA TYR A 152 3.01 -9.15 6.57
C TYR A 152 2.87 -10.60 7.05
N ASP A 153 2.38 -11.49 6.18
CA ASP A 153 2.45 -12.94 6.35
C ASP A 153 3.58 -13.51 5.48
N PRO A 154 4.68 -14.01 6.08
CA PRO A 154 5.79 -14.59 5.33
C PRO A 154 5.45 -15.94 4.67
N GLN A 155 4.42 -16.66 5.15
CA GLN A 155 3.98 -17.93 4.57
C GLN A 155 3.06 -17.72 3.37
N ASN A 156 2.34 -16.59 3.34
CA ASN A 156 1.47 -16.21 2.24
C ASN A 156 1.66 -14.74 1.87
N PRO A 157 2.74 -14.40 1.14
CA PRO A 157 3.04 -13.02 0.78
C PRO A 157 2.11 -12.48 -0.32
N TYR A 158 1.32 -13.33 -0.97
CA TYR A 158 0.48 -12.95 -2.11
C TYR A 158 -0.76 -12.18 -1.68
N LEU A 159 -1.07 -11.12 -2.43
CA LEU A 159 -2.27 -10.31 -2.20
C LEU A 159 -3.27 -10.57 -3.31
N ARG A 160 -4.45 -11.08 -2.94
CA ARG A 160 -5.56 -11.21 -3.88
C ARG A 160 -6.14 -9.83 -4.18
N LEU A 161 -6.09 -9.44 -5.45
CA LEU A 161 -6.65 -8.19 -5.92
C LEU A 161 -8.05 -8.44 -6.48
N PRO A 162 -9.05 -7.64 -6.08
CA PRO A 162 -10.38 -7.79 -6.66
C PRO A 162 -10.38 -7.45 -8.16
N PRO A 163 -11.25 -8.09 -8.95
CA PRO A 163 -11.44 -7.68 -10.34
C PRO A 163 -11.91 -6.23 -10.41
N LEU A 164 -11.47 -5.51 -11.45
CA LEU A 164 -12.03 -4.19 -11.73
C LEU A 164 -13.47 -4.35 -12.17
N ARG A 165 -14.36 -3.50 -11.67
CA ARG A 165 -15.74 -3.46 -12.17
C ARG A 165 -15.74 -2.97 -13.61
N LYS A 166 -16.62 -3.53 -14.43
CA LYS A 166 -16.87 -3.00 -15.77
C LYS A 166 -17.67 -1.70 -15.62
N PRO A 167 -17.52 -0.70 -16.51
CA PRO A 167 -18.25 0.58 -16.40
C PRO A 167 -19.78 0.44 -16.36
N ASN A 168 -20.32 -0.67 -16.89
CA ASN A 168 -21.75 -0.95 -17.00
C ASN A 168 -22.13 -2.34 -16.47
N GLY A 169 -21.38 -2.89 -15.51
CA GLY A 169 -21.58 -4.25 -14.97
C GLY A 169 -21.70 -4.29 -13.46
#